data_AF-A0A0G1TBN2-F1
#
_entry.id   AF-A0A0G1TBN2-F1
#
_cell.length_a   1.000
_cell.length_b   1.000
_cell.length_c   1.000
_cell.angle_alpha   90.00
_cell.angle_beta   90.00
_cell.angle_gamma   90.00
#
_symmetry.space_group_name_H-M   'P 1'
#
loop_
_entity.id
_entity.type
_entity.pdbx_description
1 polymer ?
#
loop_
_entity_poly.entity_id
_entity_poly.type
_entity_poly.pdbx_seq_one_letter_code
_entity_poly.pdbx_strand_id
1 'polypeptide(L)'
;MNIFKKVAEIDSQIYFFKNTLYAGGEDDVLLRDKANEIFELLDEAITLTGGNGVIVQLLKQTCKEFEDFIIKVLKSRHAPELRKLYVSRKRRSITT
;
A
#
# COMPACT_ATOMS: atom_id res chain seq x y z
N MET A 1 20.87 4.04 0.55
CA MET A 1 19.91 2.91 0.58
C MET A 1 19.87 2.28 -0.82
N ASN A 2 19.90 0.95 -0.98
CA ASN A 2 19.81 0.30 -2.30
C ASN A 2 18.33 0.09 -2.66
N ILE A 3 17.89 0.50 -3.86
CA ILE A 3 16.50 0.42 -4.29
C ILE A 3 15.94 -1.01 -4.23
N PHE A 4 16.74 -2.03 -4.56
CA PHE A 4 16.31 -3.43 -4.49
C PHE A 4 15.99 -3.88 -3.07
N LYS A 5 16.69 -3.33 -2.07
CA LYS A 5 16.39 -3.60 -0.66
C LYS A 5 15.06 -2.97 -0.24
N LYS A 6 14.77 -1.73 -0.68
CA LYS A 6 13.49 -1.07 -0.44
C LYS A 6 12.32 -1.82 -1.09
N VAL A 7 12.48 -2.29 -2.34
CA VAL A 7 11.44 -3.08 -3.02
C VAL A 7 11.14 -4.36 -2.24
N ALA A 8 12.17 -5.09 -1.81
CA ALA A 8 11.98 -6.31 -1.02
C ALA A 8 11.32 -6.04 0.35
N GLU A 9 11.61 -4.89 0.97
CA GLU A 9 10.97 -4.46 2.21
C GLU A 9 9.48 -4.18 2.01
N ILE A 10 9.12 -3.48 0.93
CA ILE A 10 7.72 -3.20 0.57
C ILE A 10 6.95 -4.51 0.35
N ASP A 11 7.50 -5.44 -0.43
CA ASP A 11 6.86 -6.73 -0.69
C ASP A 11 6.64 -7.53 0.60
N SER A 12 7.63 -7.52 1.50
CA SER A 12 7.52 -8.13 2.82
C SER A 12 6.40 -7.49 3.65
N GLN A 13 6.34 -6.15 3.73
CA GLN A 13 5.30 -5.47 4.47
C GLN A 13 3.90 -5.75 3.90
N ILE A 14 3.74 -5.76 2.58
CA ILE A 14 2.47 -6.12 1.92
C ILE A 14 2.07 -7.55 2.27
N TYR A 15 3.02 -8.49 2.24
CA TYR A 15 2.77 -9.87 2.60
C TYR A 15 2.30 -10.01 4.06
N PHE A 16 3.00 -9.36 5.00
CA PHE A 16 2.61 -9.34 6.40
C PHE A 16 1.22 -8.73 6.60
N PHE A 17 0.94 -7.59 5.95
CA PHE A 17 -0.36 -6.93 6.03
C PHE A 17 -1.51 -7.84 5.57
N LYS A 18 -1.34 -8.53 4.44
CA LYS A 18 -2.33 -9.49 3.93
C LYS A 18 -2.58 -10.61 4.93
N ASN A 19 -1.52 -11.20 5.48
CA ASN A 19 -1.64 -12.28 6.46
C ASN A 19 -2.32 -11.83 7.75
N THR A 20 -1.99 -10.64 8.26
CA THR A 20 -2.63 -10.14 9.49
C THR A 20 -4.13 -9.86 9.28
N LEU A 21 -4.50 -9.39 8.10
CA LEU A 21 -5.91 -9.26 7.73
C LEU A 21 -6.65 -10.59 7.69
N TYR A 22 -6.06 -11.62 7.10
CA TYR A 22 -6.67 -12.96 7.05
C TYR A 22 -6.76 -13.63 8.43
N ALA A 23 -5.82 -13.33 9.34
CA ALA A 23 -5.89 -13.81 10.72
C ALA A 23 -7.04 -13.16 11.53
N GLY A 24 -7.63 -12.06 11.05
CA GLY A 24 -8.87 -11.48 11.59
C GLY A 24 -8.76 -10.80 12.96
N GLY A 25 -7.57 -10.72 13.55
CA GLY A 25 -7.38 -10.26 14.94
C GLY A 25 -6.94 -8.80 15.12
N GLU A 26 -6.54 -8.11 14.06
CA GLU A 26 -5.94 -6.77 14.18
C GLU A 26 -6.98 -5.63 14.08
N ASP A 27 -6.76 -4.59 14.89
CA ASP A 27 -7.58 -3.38 14.99
C ASP A 27 -7.56 -2.61 13.66
N ASP A 28 -8.71 -2.06 13.27
CA ASP A 28 -8.88 -1.24 12.07
C ASP A 28 -7.93 -0.02 12.03
N VAL A 29 -7.65 0.58 13.20
CA VAL A 29 -6.72 1.70 13.35
C VAL A 29 -5.29 1.26 13.00
N LEU A 30 -4.86 0.09 13.48
CA LEU A 30 -3.54 -0.47 13.19
C LEU A 30 -3.42 -0.88 11.72
N LEU A 31 -4.49 -1.45 11.16
CA LEU A 31 -4.55 -1.77 9.74
C LEU A 31 -4.44 -0.51 8.87
N ARG A 32 -5.11 0.58 9.25
CA ARG A 32 -4.97 1.87 8.58
C ARG A 32 -3.51 2.35 8.62
N ASP A 33 -2.87 2.35 9.79
CA ASP A 33 -1.53 2.89 9.95
C ASP A 33 -0.50 2.10 9.13
N LYS A 34 -0.56 0.77 9.18
CA LYS A 34 0.28 -0.10 8.36
C LYS A 34 0.04 0.09 6.86
N ALA A 35 -1.23 0.21 6.45
CA ALA A 35 -1.54 0.46 5.05
C ALA A 35 -0.97 1.80 4.60
N ASN A 36 -1.04 2.85 5.43
CA ASN A 36 -0.46 4.16 5.13
C ASN A 36 1.07 4.10 5.00
N GLU A 37 1.75 3.37 5.90
CA GLU A 37 3.20 3.19 5.85
C GLU A 37 3.66 2.51 4.54
N ILE A 38 3.02 1.41 4.15
CA ILE A 38 3.31 0.69 2.89
C ILE A 38 3.17 1.63 1.70
N PHE A 39 2.11 2.43 1.71
CA PHE A 39 1.79 3.40 0.69
C PHE A 39 2.84 4.54 0.61
N GLU A 40 3.33 5.04 1.74
CA GLU A 40 4.42 6.02 1.79
C GLU A 40 5.74 5.44 1.28
N LEU A 41 6.06 4.19 1.63
CA LEU A 41 7.24 3.49 1.13
C LEU A 41 7.21 3.31 -0.40
N LEU A 42 6.04 2.97 -0.95
CA LEU A 42 5.83 2.88 -2.40
C LEU A 42 6.07 4.22 -3.09
N ASP A 43 5.49 5.31 -2.57
CA ASP A 43 5.67 6.65 -3.14
C ASP A 43 7.13 7.12 -3.07
N GLU A 44 7.80 6.86 -1.95
CA GLU A 44 9.21 7.17 -1.77
C GLU A 44 10.07 6.37 -2.76
N ALA A 45 9.80 5.07 -2.93
CA ALA A 45 10.52 4.23 -3.88
C ALA A 45 10.31 4.68 -5.35
N ILE A 46 9.09 5.10 -5.70
CA ILE A 46 8.78 5.67 -7.02
C ILE A 46 9.54 6.99 -7.24
N THR A 47 9.62 7.83 -6.21
CA THR A 47 10.35 9.10 -6.27
C THR A 47 11.86 8.88 -6.41
N LEU A 48 12.41 7.96 -5.60
CA LEU A 48 13.86 7.64 -5.58
C LEU A 48 14.34 6.97 -6.87
N THR A 49 13.46 6.26 -7.59
CA THR A 49 13.83 5.62 -8.86
C THR A 49 14.03 6.60 -10.00
N GLY A 50 13.70 7.89 -9.81
CA GLY A 50 14.12 8.98 -10.70
C GLY A 50 13.68 8.82 -12.15
N GLY A 51 12.61 8.08 -12.42
CA GLY A 51 12.11 7.83 -13.77
C GLY A 51 12.71 6.62 -14.49
N ASN A 52 13.38 5.69 -13.80
CA ASN A 52 13.66 4.37 -14.38
C ASN A 52 12.33 3.68 -14.73
N GLY A 53 11.96 3.73 -16.01
CA GLY A 53 10.62 3.39 -16.48
C GLY A 53 10.16 2.00 -16.06
N VAL A 54 11.07 1.01 -16.05
CA VAL A 54 10.72 -0.38 -15.71
C VAL A 54 10.44 -0.53 -14.21
N ILE A 55 11.33 0.00 -13.35
CA ILE A 55 11.16 -0.13 -11.89
C ILE A 55 9.98 0.72 -11.41
N VAL A 56 9.80 1.92 -11.97
CA VAL A 56 8.64 2.77 -11.68
C VAL A 56 7.34 2.09 -12.09
N GLN A 57 7.29 1.44 -13.25
CA GLN A 57 6.11 0.69 -13.69
C GLN A 57 5.80 -0.48 -12.75
N LEU A 58 6.82 -1.24 -12.34
CA LEU A 58 6.66 -2.33 -11.37
C LEU A 58 6.10 -1.81 -10.04
N LEU A 59 6.68 -0.75 -9.48
CA LEU A 59 6.22 -0.16 -8.22
C LEU A 59 4.79 0.39 -8.33
N LYS A 60 4.43 1.03 -9.44
CA LYS A 60 3.05 1.49 -9.71
C LYS A 60 2.08 0.33 -9.80
N GLN A 61 2.49 -0.78 -10.43
CA GLN A 61 1.68 -1.99 -10.52
C GLN A 61 1.48 -2.62 -9.13
N THR A 62 2.53 -2.75 -8.32
CA THR A 62 2.45 -3.21 -6.93
C THR A 62 1.52 -2.33 -6.09
N CYS A 63 1.61 -1.00 -6.24
CA CYS A 63 0.73 -0.05 -5.57
C CYS A 63 -0.75 -0.30 -5.94
N LYS A 64 -1.04 -0.47 -7.24
CA LYS A 64 -2.40 -0.76 -7.73
C LYS A 64 -2.92 -2.10 -7.20
N GLU A 65 -2.10 -3.14 -7.20
CA GLU A 65 -2.48 -4.45 -6.66
C GLU A 65 -2.77 -4.39 -5.15
N PHE A 66 -2.02 -3.59 -4.42
CA PHE A 66 -2.28 -3.33 -3.01
C PHE A 66 -3.59 -2.56 -2.80
N GLU A 67 -3.85 -1.51 -3.59
CA GLU A 67 -5.13 -0.78 -3.56
C GLU A 67 -6.32 -1.72 -3.85
N ASP A 68 -6.23 -2.54 -4.88
CA ASP A 68 -7.28 -3.50 -5.23
C ASP A 68 -7.54 -4.50 -4.11
N PHE A 69 -6.48 -4.92 -3.39
CA PHE A 69 -6.62 -5.75 -2.20
C PHE A 69 -7.36 -5.02 -1.08
N ILE A 70 -7.00 -3.76 -0.77
CA ILE A 70 -7.71 -2.94 0.23
C ILE A 70 -9.20 -2.83 -0.13
N ILE A 71 -9.53 -2.54 -1.39
CA ILE A 71 -10.93 -2.45 -1.85
C ILE A 71 -11.68 -3.76 -1.63
N LYS A 72 -11.05 -4.91 -1.90
CA LYS A 72 -11.66 -6.23 -1.64
C LYS A 72 -11.94 -6.42 -0.15
N VAL A 73 -11.00 -6.05 0.72
CA VAL A 73 -11.16 -6.10 2.18
C VAL A 73 -12.30 -5.19 2.64
N LEU A 74 -12.39 -3.98 2.13
CA LEU A 74 -13.48 -3.03 2.46
C LEU A 74 -14.87 -3.54 2.03
N LYS A 75 -14.95 -4.41 1.02
CA LYS A 75 -16.20 -5.05 0.60
C LYS A 75 -16.59 -6.22 1.49
N SER A 76 -15.62 -6.95 2.05
CA SER A 76 -15.87 -8.15 2.86
C SER A 76 -15.88 -7.89 4.37
N ARG A 77 -15.30 -6.79 4.83
CA ARG A 77 -15.15 -6.44 6.26
C ARG A 77 -15.53 -4.99 6.52
N HIS A 78 -16.13 -4.73 7.68
CA HIS A 78 -16.33 -3.37 8.17
C HIS A 78 -15.02 -2.80 8.73
N ALA A 79 -14.37 -1.92 7.98
CA ALA A 79 -13.07 -1.30 8.31
C ALA A 79 -13.10 0.21 7.97
N PRO A 80 -13.77 1.05 8.80
CA PRO A 80 -14.02 2.45 8.51
C PRO A 80 -12.76 3.32 8.42
N GLU A 81 -11.73 3.07 9.22
CA GLU A 81 -10.46 3.82 9.21
C GLU A 81 -9.66 3.51 7.95
N LEU A 82 -9.59 2.24 7.57
CA LEU A 82 -8.98 1.83 6.30
C LEU A 82 -9.70 2.46 5.09
N ARG A 83 -11.04 2.60 5.17
CA ARG A 83 -11.84 3.27 4.15
C ARG A 83 -11.52 4.77 4.05
N LYS A 84 -11.38 5.47 5.18
CA LYS A 84 -11.02 6.90 5.20
C LYS A 84 -9.67 7.13 4.53
N LEU A 85 -8.68 6.31 4.84
CA LEU A 85 -7.35 6.36 4.21
C LEU A 85 -7.46 6.19 2.69
N TYR A 86 -8.13 5.14 2.22
CA TYR A 86 -8.28 4.87 0.78
C TYR A 86 -8.95 6.04 0.04
N VAL A 87 -10.03 6.60 0.59
CA VAL A 87 -10.72 7.74 -0.02
C VAL A 87 -9.80 8.98 -0.10
N SER A 88 -9.00 9.22 0.94
CA SER A 88 -8.02 10.32 0.97
C SER A 88 -6.93 10.14 -0.09
N ARG A 89 -6.37 8.93 -0.20
CA ARG A 89 -5.35 8.54 -1.20
C ARG A 89 -5.86 8.68 -2.63
N LYS A 90 -7.04 8.13 -2.92
CA LYS A 90 -7.64 8.21 -4.25
C LYS A 90 -7.83 9.66 -4.71
N ARG A 91 -8.19 10.56 -3.80
CA ARG A 91 -8.29 12.00 -4.10
C ARG A 91 -6.94 12.60 -4.49
N ARG A 92 -5.84 12.26 -3.77
CA ARG A 92 -4.48 12.76 -4.12
C ARG A 92 -4.02 12.30 -5.50
N SER A 93 -4.32 11.06 -5.88
CA SER A 93 -3.90 10.51 -7.19
C SER A 93 -4.60 11.15 -8.40
N ILE A 94 -5.73 11.85 -8.21
CA ILE A 94 -6.48 12.50 -9.31
C ILE A 94 -6.00 13.94 -9.53
N THR A 95 -5.44 14.58 -8.50
CA THR A 95 -4.96 15.97 -8.55
C THR A 95 -3.52 16.13 -9.04
N THR A 96 -2.80 15.03 -9.27
CA THR A 96 -1.39 15.02 -9.72
C THR A 96 -1.31 14.41 -11.11
#